data_AF-A0A1Q6UL16-F1
#
_entry.id   AF-A0A1Q6UL16-F1
#
_cell.length_a   1.000
_cell.length_b   1.000
_cell.length_c   1.000
_cell.angle_alpha   90.00
_cell.angle_beta   90.00
_cell.angle_gamma   90.00
#
_symmetry.space_group_name_H-M   'P 1'
#
loop_
_entity.id
_entity.type
_entity.pdbx_description
1 polymer ?
#
loop_
_entity_poly.entity_id
_entity_poly.type
_entity_poly.pdbx_seq_one_letter_code
_entity_poly.pdbx_strand_id
1 'polypeptide(L)'
;MNGRLEISSAYTDSGTGTLAFENATFERGTIVFTVEETAADKIEITGDLGKFGNGKIGVEFDADPYDIGEWILASGGDSIEYELISFGSGSVAEDDFVLGDLGGGIFANLFIRDNALYVEFTNVPEPAAFAAMLGLLALLFAARRRGRRSFR
;
A
#
# COMPACT_ATOMS: atom_id res chain seq x y z
N MET A 1 22.66 -14.49 -1.67
CA MET A 1 21.54 -15.03 -0.87
C MET A 1 20.48 -13.94 -0.81
N ASN A 2 19.23 -14.26 -1.14
CA ASN A 2 18.12 -13.32 -0.99
C ASN A 2 17.50 -13.60 0.39
N GLY A 3 17.95 -12.88 1.41
CA GLY A 3 17.39 -13.01 2.75
C GLY A 3 15.91 -12.60 2.75
N ARG A 4 15.09 -13.29 3.54
CA ARG A 4 13.68 -12.97 3.74
C ARG A 4 13.39 -12.89 5.23
N LEU A 5 12.66 -11.87 5.63
CA LEU A 5 12.16 -11.66 6.99
C LEU A 5 10.64 -11.71 6.96
N GLU A 6 10.06 -12.59 7.77
CA GLU A 6 8.63 -12.69 8.01
C GLU A 6 8.37 -12.35 9.48
N ILE A 7 7.33 -11.57 9.72
CA ILE A 7 6.84 -11.24 11.06
C ILE A 7 5.63 -12.14 11.29
N SER A 8 5.54 -12.74 12.48
CA SER A 8 4.40 -13.58 12.85
C SER A 8 4.02 -13.24 14.27
N SER A 9 2.71 -13.13 14.53
CA SER A 9 2.21 -12.93 15.87
C SER A 9 2.37 -14.22 16.70
N ALA A 10 2.76 -14.06 17.97
CA ALA A 10 2.86 -15.19 18.89
C ALA A 10 1.50 -15.74 19.34
N TYR A 11 0.40 -15.03 19.02
CA TYR A 11 -0.96 -15.39 19.37
C TYR A 11 -1.68 -15.86 18.11
N THR A 12 -1.74 -17.17 17.93
CA THR A 12 -2.45 -17.83 16.83
C THR A 12 -3.95 -17.56 16.96
N ASP A 13 -4.52 -16.78 16.03
CA ASP A 13 -5.88 -16.94 15.46
C ASP A 13 -6.24 -15.81 14.47
N SER A 14 -5.56 -14.67 14.55
CA SER A 14 -5.56 -13.54 13.61
C SER A 14 -4.80 -12.43 14.34
N GLY A 15 -3.85 -11.78 13.69
CA GLY A 15 -3.18 -10.68 14.34
C GLY A 15 -1.81 -10.40 13.76
N THR A 16 -1.53 -9.10 13.72
CA THR A 16 -0.25 -8.56 13.28
C THR A 16 0.78 -8.64 14.41
N GLY A 17 2.02 -8.90 14.02
CA GLY A 17 3.18 -8.92 14.91
C GLY A 17 3.91 -7.59 14.93
N THR A 18 4.70 -7.38 15.99
CA THR A 18 5.61 -6.25 16.09
C THR A 18 7.00 -6.74 16.44
N LEU A 19 7.98 -6.29 15.67
CA LEU A 19 9.39 -6.59 15.88
C LEU A 19 10.13 -5.31 16.28
N ALA A 20 10.74 -5.29 17.47
CA ALA A 20 11.37 -4.09 18.01
C ALA A 20 12.89 -4.21 18.11
N PHE A 21 13.60 -3.16 17.69
CA PHE A 21 15.06 -3.04 17.77
C PHE A 21 15.46 -1.66 18.30
N GLU A 22 16.68 -1.57 18.85
CA GLU A 22 17.28 -0.26 19.10
C GLU A 22 17.81 0.37 17.80
N ASN A 23 18.54 -0.40 16.99
CA ASN A 23 19.05 0.04 15.69
C ASN A 23 18.96 -1.12 14.70
N ALA A 24 18.78 -0.83 13.41
CA ALA A 24 18.78 -1.84 12.36
C ALA A 24 19.43 -1.32 11.08
N THR A 25 20.16 -2.20 10.39
CA THR A 25 20.85 -1.86 9.14
C THR A 25 20.61 -2.92 8.09
N PHE A 26 20.13 -2.51 6.92
CA PHE A 26 19.81 -3.42 5.81
C PHE A 26 20.76 -3.24 4.63
N GLU A 27 21.15 -4.34 3.96
CA GLU A 27 21.87 -4.28 2.67
C GLU A 27 20.93 -4.52 1.49
N ARG A 28 20.13 -5.58 1.62
CA ARG A 28 19.21 -6.15 0.62
C ARG A 28 18.35 -7.22 1.29
N GLY A 29 17.37 -7.73 0.57
CA GLY A 29 16.50 -8.82 1.01
C GLY A 29 15.04 -8.37 0.92
N THR A 30 14.12 -9.23 1.36
CA THR A 30 12.69 -8.93 1.35
C THR A 30 12.12 -9.01 2.76
N ILE A 31 11.31 -8.04 3.13
CA ILE A 31 10.50 -8.05 4.36
C ILE A 31 9.05 -8.29 3.93
N VAL A 32 8.38 -9.22 4.61
CA VAL A 32 6.99 -9.56 4.34
C VAL A 32 6.16 -9.13 5.53
N PHE A 33 5.17 -8.30 5.26
CA PHE A 33 4.24 -7.77 6.26
C PHE A 33 2.87 -8.40 6.06
N THR A 34 2.34 -9.03 7.11
CA THR A 34 0.93 -9.40 7.18
C THR A 34 0.09 -8.13 7.26
N VAL A 35 -0.97 -8.03 6.46
CA VAL A 35 -1.91 -6.90 6.50
C VAL A 35 -3.31 -7.44 6.76
N GLU A 36 -3.97 -6.89 7.77
CA GLU A 36 -5.36 -7.15 8.13
C GLU A 36 -6.18 -5.83 8.08
N GLU A 37 -7.51 -5.93 8.12
CA GLU A 37 -8.42 -4.78 7.99
C GLU A 37 -8.02 -3.58 8.85
N THR A 38 -7.65 -3.81 10.10
CA THR A 38 -7.39 -2.73 11.07
C THR A 38 -5.92 -2.54 11.42
N ALA A 39 -5.00 -3.38 10.92
CA ALA A 39 -3.58 -3.33 11.30
C ALA A 39 -2.68 -3.99 10.26
N ALA A 40 -1.39 -3.64 10.27
CA ALA A 40 -0.33 -4.38 9.58
C ALA A 40 0.75 -4.82 10.58
N ASP A 41 1.56 -5.80 10.18
CA ASP A 41 2.82 -6.11 10.85
C ASP A 41 3.68 -4.85 10.92
N LYS A 42 4.48 -4.76 11.99
CA LYS A 42 5.28 -3.56 12.24
C LYS A 42 6.71 -3.89 12.67
N ILE A 43 7.65 -3.09 12.18
CA ILE A 43 9.00 -3.01 12.73
C ILE A 43 9.16 -1.68 13.45
N GLU A 44 9.55 -1.72 14.72
CA GLU A 44 9.80 -0.52 15.53
C GLU A 44 11.28 -0.38 15.83
N ILE A 45 11.90 0.69 15.35
CA ILE A 45 13.31 0.99 15.56
C ILE A 45 13.38 2.28 16.37
N THR A 46 13.84 2.22 17.61
CA THR A 46 13.86 3.44 18.44
C THR A 46 14.99 4.39 18.08
N GLY A 47 16.06 3.87 17.49
CA GLY A 47 17.25 4.60 17.05
C GLY A 47 17.38 4.64 15.52
N ASP A 48 18.56 4.30 15.00
CA ASP A 48 18.91 4.47 13.60
C ASP A 48 18.44 3.31 12.72
N LEU A 49 17.74 3.66 11.64
CA LEU A 49 17.50 2.79 10.49
C LEU A 49 18.48 3.14 9.37
N GLY A 50 19.47 2.27 9.19
CA GLY A 50 20.52 2.40 8.19
C GLY A 50 20.31 1.51 6.97
N LYS A 51 20.92 1.92 5.85
CA LYS A 51 21.09 1.08 4.66
C LYS A 51 22.52 1.16 4.15
N PHE A 52 23.07 0.03 3.69
CA PHE A 52 24.39 -0.01 3.08
C PHE A 52 24.40 -0.81 1.78
N GLY A 53 25.43 -0.58 0.97
CA GLY A 53 25.50 -1.19 -0.36
C GLY A 53 24.44 -0.66 -1.33
N ASN A 54 24.40 -1.27 -2.50
CA ASN A 54 23.54 -0.83 -3.61
C ASN A 54 22.29 -1.69 -3.79
N GLY A 55 22.08 -2.67 -2.89
CA GLY A 55 20.88 -3.49 -2.90
C GLY A 55 19.63 -2.69 -2.56
N LYS A 56 18.47 -3.18 -3.01
CA LYS A 56 17.16 -2.67 -2.63
C LYS A 56 16.53 -3.60 -1.59
N ILE A 57 15.70 -3.05 -0.73
CA ILE A 57 14.93 -3.77 0.28
C ILE A 57 13.55 -4.05 -0.32
N GLY A 58 13.27 -5.31 -0.62
CA GLY A 58 11.97 -5.76 -1.06
C GLY A 58 10.94 -5.62 0.07
N VAL A 59 9.75 -5.17 -0.28
CA VAL A 59 8.57 -5.15 0.60
C VAL A 59 7.47 -5.96 -0.08
N GLU A 60 7.01 -7.00 0.59
CA GLU A 60 5.91 -7.86 0.16
C GLU A 60 4.82 -7.87 1.23
N PHE A 61 3.62 -8.25 0.84
CA PHE A 61 2.47 -8.34 1.73
C PHE A 61 1.91 -9.75 1.75
N ASP A 62 1.62 -10.26 2.94
CA ASP A 62 0.79 -11.45 3.14
C ASP A 62 -0.63 -10.98 3.44
N ALA A 63 -1.41 -10.82 2.37
CA ALA A 63 -2.81 -10.39 2.40
C ALA A 63 -3.49 -10.76 1.08
N ASP A 64 -4.80 -11.02 1.12
CA ASP A 64 -5.59 -11.20 -0.11
C ASP A 64 -5.87 -9.83 -0.75
N PRO A 65 -5.52 -9.60 -2.03
CA PRO A 65 -5.84 -8.36 -2.72
C PRO A 65 -7.35 -8.06 -2.77
N TYR A 66 -8.19 -9.10 -2.79
CA TYR A 66 -9.64 -8.94 -2.72
C TYR A 66 -10.07 -8.30 -1.39
N ASP A 67 -9.53 -8.81 -0.27
CA ASP A 67 -9.84 -8.30 1.06
C ASP A 67 -9.38 -6.85 1.20
N ILE A 68 -8.19 -6.50 0.71
CA ILE A 68 -7.71 -5.10 0.68
C ILE A 68 -8.69 -4.20 -0.10
N GLY A 69 -9.21 -4.67 -1.23
CA GLY A 69 -10.22 -3.95 -2.00
C GLY A 69 -11.49 -3.68 -1.20
N GLU A 70 -11.99 -4.68 -0.47
CA GLU A 70 -13.16 -4.54 0.42
C GLU A 70 -12.87 -3.57 1.58
N TRP A 71 -11.67 -3.60 2.16
CA TRP A 71 -11.27 -2.68 3.23
C TRP A 71 -11.18 -1.22 2.77
N ILE A 72 -10.70 -0.97 1.55
CA ILE A 72 -10.73 0.37 0.93
C ILE A 72 -12.18 0.85 0.79
N LEU A 73 -13.08 -0.01 0.28
CA LEU A 73 -14.50 0.34 0.16
C LEU A 73 -15.14 0.61 1.53
N ALA A 74 -14.80 -0.19 2.54
CA ALA A 74 -15.31 -0.06 3.91
C ALA A 74 -14.79 1.21 4.62
N SER A 75 -13.57 1.67 4.29
CA SER A 75 -13.02 2.92 4.84
C SER A 75 -13.80 4.16 4.40
N GLY A 76 -14.56 4.06 3.29
CA GLY A 76 -15.30 5.16 2.68
C GLY A 76 -14.39 6.17 1.95
N GLY A 77 -13.10 5.87 1.83
CA GLY A 77 -12.11 6.65 1.08
C GLY A 77 -11.69 5.98 -0.23
N ASP A 78 -10.72 6.59 -0.90
CA ASP A 78 -10.10 6.04 -2.12
C ASP A 78 -8.86 5.17 -1.82
N SER A 79 -8.38 5.20 -0.57
CA SER A 79 -7.19 4.47 -0.11
C SER A 79 -7.27 4.08 1.38
N ILE A 80 -6.38 3.17 1.77
CA ILE A 80 -6.05 2.86 3.17
C ILE A 80 -4.54 2.87 3.35
N GLU A 81 -4.08 3.29 4.53
CA GLU A 81 -2.65 3.43 4.85
C GLU A 81 -2.28 2.60 6.09
N TYR A 82 -1.10 1.99 6.07
CA TYR A 82 -0.52 1.30 7.23
C TYR A 82 0.95 1.71 7.44
N GLU A 83 1.32 1.90 8.70
CA GLU A 83 2.71 2.12 9.12
C GLU A 83 3.44 0.77 9.20
N LEU A 84 4.50 0.59 8.42
CA LEU A 84 5.25 -0.67 8.36
C LEU A 84 6.52 -0.64 9.21
N ILE A 85 7.26 0.47 9.14
CA ILE A 85 8.53 0.63 9.86
C ILE A 85 8.59 2.02 10.48
N SER A 86 8.68 2.11 11.80
CA SER A 86 9.00 3.36 12.49
C SER A 86 10.47 3.41 12.87
N PHE A 87 11.09 4.59 12.79
CA PHE A 87 12.50 4.79 13.15
C PHE A 87 12.75 6.11 13.88
N GLY A 88 13.74 6.16 14.77
CA GLY A 88 14.11 7.38 15.48
C GLY A 88 14.93 8.33 14.61
N SER A 89 15.88 7.79 13.85
CA SER A 89 16.68 8.48 12.85
C SER A 89 17.01 7.53 11.71
N GLY A 90 17.50 8.05 10.58
CA GLY A 90 17.95 7.19 9.51
C GLY A 90 18.34 7.95 8.26
N SER A 91 19.07 7.26 7.38
CA SER A 91 19.45 7.77 6.05
C SER A 91 18.72 7.05 4.92
N VAL A 92 17.76 6.18 5.22
CA VAL A 92 16.95 5.47 4.23
C VAL A 92 16.07 6.44 3.43
N ALA A 93 15.99 6.19 2.13
CA ALA A 93 15.10 6.88 1.21
C ALA A 93 14.02 5.90 0.69
N GLU A 94 12.91 6.45 0.18
CA GLU A 94 11.85 5.64 -0.45
C GLU A 94 12.41 4.75 -1.58
N ASP A 95 13.33 5.29 -2.38
CA ASP A 95 14.00 4.55 -3.44
C ASP A 95 14.83 3.37 -2.92
N ASP A 96 15.22 3.31 -1.64
CA ASP A 96 15.91 2.12 -1.11
C ASP A 96 14.99 0.90 -1.02
N PHE A 97 13.68 1.10 -1.10
CA PHE A 97 12.66 0.05 -1.07
C PHE A 97 12.14 -0.26 -2.47
N VAL A 98 11.76 -1.53 -2.68
CA VAL A 98 11.09 -1.99 -3.90
C VAL A 98 9.88 -2.82 -3.53
N LEU A 99 8.73 -2.46 -4.08
CA LEU A 99 7.48 -3.19 -3.86
C LEU A 99 7.44 -4.48 -4.68
N GLY A 100 6.99 -5.56 -4.04
CA GLY A 100 6.48 -6.74 -4.72
C GLY A 100 5.13 -6.49 -5.37
N ASP A 101 4.78 -7.32 -6.35
CA ASP A 101 3.44 -7.29 -6.97
C ASP A 101 2.42 -7.95 -6.03
N LEU A 102 1.41 -7.20 -5.63
CA LEU A 102 0.29 -7.69 -4.84
C LEU A 102 -0.76 -8.39 -5.74
N GLY A 103 -0.87 -7.98 -7.01
CA GLY A 103 -1.88 -8.47 -7.94
C GLY A 103 -3.30 -7.94 -7.67
N GLY A 104 -4.30 -8.55 -8.33
CA GLY A 104 -5.72 -8.31 -8.04
C GLY A 104 -6.29 -6.92 -8.40
N GLY A 105 -5.51 -6.03 -9.04
CA GLY A 105 -5.96 -4.67 -9.36
C GLY A 105 -5.77 -3.66 -8.22
N ILE A 106 -5.15 -4.08 -7.12
CA ILE A 106 -4.73 -3.21 -6.02
C ILE A 106 -3.35 -2.64 -6.32
N PHE A 107 -3.20 -1.35 -6.09
CA PHE A 107 -1.92 -0.65 -6.20
C PHE A 107 -1.41 -0.32 -4.81
N ALA A 108 -0.15 -0.69 -4.55
CA ALA A 108 0.57 -0.30 -3.34
C ALA A 108 1.56 0.82 -3.69
N ASN A 109 1.70 1.79 -2.80
CA ASN A 109 2.72 2.83 -2.88
C ASN A 109 3.45 2.94 -1.53
N LEU A 110 4.78 2.95 -1.57
CA LEU A 110 5.59 3.18 -0.37
C LEU A 110 6.03 4.63 -0.30
N PHE A 111 5.95 5.21 0.88
CA PHE A 111 6.43 6.56 1.12
C PHE A 111 6.92 6.72 2.56
N ILE A 112 7.78 7.71 2.79
CA ILE A 112 8.31 8.03 4.11
C ILE A 112 7.69 9.34 4.60
N ARG A 113 7.12 9.30 5.80
CA ARG A 113 6.55 10.47 6.49
C ARG A 113 6.93 10.39 7.96
N ASP A 114 7.44 11.49 8.52
CA ASP A 114 7.74 11.64 9.95
C ASP A 114 8.55 10.48 10.55
N ASN A 115 9.62 10.07 9.86
CA ASN A 115 10.49 8.94 10.20
C ASN A 115 9.76 7.59 10.31
N ALA A 116 8.75 7.37 9.46
CA ALA A 116 8.14 6.07 9.28
C ALA A 116 7.91 5.77 7.81
N LEU A 117 8.11 4.50 7.44
CA LEU A 117 7.75 3.94 6.14
C LEU A 117 6.29 3.50 6.21
N TYR A 118 5.48 4.03 5.31
CA TYR A 118 4.08 3.67 5.13
C TYR A 118 3.88 2.93 3.82
N VAL A 119 2.83 2.12 3.78
CA VAL A 119 2.18 1.69 2.54
C VAL A 119 0.81 2.34 2.43
N GLU A 120 0.50 2.86 1.24
CA GLU A 120 -0.86 3.21 0.83
C GLU A 120 -1.35 2.17 -0.18
N PHE A 121 -2.52 1.59 0.07
CA PHE A 121 -3.24 0.75 -0.88
C PHE A 121 -4.37 1.54 -1.53
N THR A 122 -4.46 1.47 -2.85
CA THR A 122 -5.50 2.09 -3.67
C THR A 122 -6.13 1.07 -4.60
N ASN A 123 -7.41 1.25 -4.90
CA ASN A 123 -8.09 0.45 -5.91
C ASN A 123 -8.01 1.17 -7.26
N VAL A 124 -7.65 0.46 -8.34
CA VAL A 124 -7.84 1.02 -9.67
C VAL A 124 -9.28 0.79 -10.11
N PRO A 125 -10.01 1.86 -10.50
CA PRO A 125 -11.38 1.67 -10.98
C PRO A 125 -11.39 0.66 -12.13
N GLU A 126 -12.23 -0.35 -12.04
CA GLU A 126 -12.32 -1.36 -13.08
C GLU A 126 -12.61 -0.71 -14.45
N PRO A 127 -12.17 -1.31 -15.58
CA PRO A 127 -12.43 -0.76 -16.91
C PRO A 127 -13.91 -0.44 -17.19
N ALA A 128 -14.83 -1.21 -16.59
CA ALA A 128 -16.26 -0.99 -16.69
C ALA A 128 -16.72 0.30 -16.01
N ALA A 129 -16.12 0.69 -14.88
CA ALA A 129 -16.42 1.93 -14.19
C ALA A 129 -16.02 3.15 -15.05
N PHE A 130 -14.83 3.09 -15.66
CA PHE A 130 -14.40 4.07 -16.65
C PHE A 130 -15.34 4.14 -17.85
N ALA A 131 -15.73 2.98 -18.40
CA ALA A 131 -16.67 2.92 -19.53
C ALA A 131 -18.05 3.49 -19.19
N ALA A 132 -18.58 3.21 -17.99
CA ALA A 132 -19.85 3.73 -17.52
C ALA A 132 -19.81 5.25 -17.35
N MET A 133 -18.73 5.80 -16.78
CA MET A 133 -18.53 7.24 -16.64
C MET A 133 -18.48 7.93 -18.01
N LEU A 134 -17.72 7.37 -18.96
CA LEU A 134 -17.66 7.88 -20.33
C LEU A 134 -19.03 7.76 -21.04
N GLY A 135 -19.74 6.66 -20.84
CA GLY A 135 -21.09 6.44 -21.36
C GLY A 135 -22.10 7.46 -20.81
N LEU A 136 -22.03 7.76 -19.52
CA LEU A 136 -22.85 8.78 -18.87
C LEU A 136 -22.56 10.18 -19.43
N LEU A 137 -21.27 10.55 -19.57
CA LEU A 137 -20.87 11.81 -20.17
C LEU A 137 -21.39 11.95 -21.62
N ALA A 138 -21.32 10.88 -22.40
CA ALA A 138 -21.87 10.84 -23.76
C ALA A 138 -23.39 11.05 -23.76
N LEU A 139 -24.13 10.43 -22.84
CA LEU A 139 -25.58 10.60 -22.69
C LEU A 139 -25.95 12.06 -22.35
N LEU A 140 -25.25 12.66 -21.39
CA LEU A 140 -25.44 14.06 -21.00
C LEU A 140 -25.20 15.02 -22.17
N PHE A 141 -24.13 14.77 -22.95
CA PHE A 141 -23.83 15.56 -24.13
C PHE A 141 -24.92 15.42 -25.22
N ALA A 142 -25.39 14.19 -25.46
CA ALA A 142 -26.48 13.93 -26.40
C ALA A 142 -27.79 14.63 -25.98
N ALA A 143 -28.14 14.58 -24.70
CA ALA A 143 -29.31 15.27 -24.14
C ALA A 143 -29.21 16.80 -24.31
N ARG A 144 -28.03 17.39 -24.03
CA ARG A 144 -27.76 18.82 -24.22
C ARG A 144 -27.87 19.25 -25.68
N ARG A 145 -27.46 18.40 -26.63
CA ARG A 145 -27.61 18.66 -28.08
C ARG A 145 -29.06 18.59 -28.53
N ARG A 146 -29.89 17.72 -27.92
CA ARG A 146 -31.32 17.60 -28.24
C ARG A 146 -32.11 18.83 -27.79
N GLY A 147 -31.82 19.38 -26.60
CA GLY A 147 -32.45 20.61 -26.11
C GLY A 147 -32.21 21.85 -26.99
N ARG A 148 -31.04 21.94 -27.63
CA ARG A 148 -30.71 23.05 -28.56
C ARG A 148 -31.41 22.99 -29.93
N ARG A 149 -32.02 21.86 -30.29
CA ARG A 149 -32.72 21.68 -31.58
C ARG A 149 -34.23 21.91 -31.50
N SER A 150 -34.79 22.12 -30.31
CA SER A 150 -36.23 22.29 -30.09
C SER A 150 -36.70 23.76 -30.10
N PHE A 151 -35.80 24.73 -30.28
CA PHE A 151 -36.07 26.18 -30.34
C PHE A 151 -35.65 26.77 -31.70
N ARG A 152 -36.04 26.12 -32.80
CA ARG A 152 -35.91 26.65 -34.15
C ARG A 152 -37.14 26.32 -34.97
#